data_AF-A0A972JVJ0-F1
#
_entry.id   AF-A0A972JVJ0-F1
#
_cell.length_a   1.000
_cell.length_b   1.000
_cell.length_c   1.000
_cell.angle_alpha   90.00
_cell.angle_beta   90.00
_cell.angle_gamma   90.00
#
_symmetry.space_group_name_H-M   'P 1'
#
loop_
_entity.id
_entity.type
_entity.pdbx_description
1 polymer ?
#
loop_
_entity_poly.entity_id
_entity_poly.type
_entity_poly.pdbx_seq_one_letter_code
_entity_poly.pdbx_strand_id
1 'polypeptide(L)'
;MLEYLIRMHSRLLVTILLVFIILTLWGLVNHLRRTPPSRTYMSVLIIGELLMVTQFIIGVLLLFNGRQAYLLGLHILYGFVAVFAIPAVYLYVRDRSRDWDHLIYAITSAFICGIAIRALETGRIPTLEP
;
A
#
# COMPACT_ATOMS: atom_id res chain seq x y z
N MET A 1 -5.30 1.49 25.13
CA MET A 1 -4.21 1.08 24.21
C MET A 1 -4.74 0.45 22.92
N LEU A 2 -5.55 -0.61 22.98
CA LEU A 2 -6.06 -1.32 21.80
C LEU A 2 -6.89 -0.44 20.85
N GLU A 3 -7.79 0.39 21.38
CA GLU A 3 -8.60 1.31 20.55
C GLU A 3 -7.76 2.32 19.76
N TYR A 4 -6.63 2.74 20.33
CA TYR A 4 -5.70 3.63 19.64
C TYR A 4 -5.06 2.93 18.45
N LEU A 5 -4.66 1.66 18.59
CA LEU A 5 -4.14 0.86 17.48
C LEU A 5 -5.18 0.67 16.37
N ILE A 6 -6.45 0.44 16.71
CA ILE A 6 -7.54 0.32 15.73
C ILE A 6 -7.73 1.66 14.98
N ARG A 7 -7.80 2.78 15.70
CA ARG A 7 -7.92 4.12 15.08
C ARG A 7 -6.72 4.44 14.20
N MET A 8 -5.51 4.10 14.63
CA MET A 8 -4.29 4.29 13.85
C MET A 8 -4.29 3.41 12.59
N HIS A 9 -4.63 2.13 12.71
CA HIS A 9 -4.73 1.21 11.57
C HIS A 9 -5.73 1.69 10.52
N SER A 10 -6.88 2.23 10.96
CA SER A 10 -7.90 2.76 10.03
C SER A 10 -7.45 4.07 9.37
N ARG A 11 -6.91 5.02 10.13
CA ARG A 11 -6.49 6.33 9.60
C ARG A 11 -5.25 6.25 8.72
N LEU A 12 -4.29 5.40 9.10
CA LEU A 12 -3.06 5.20 8.34
C LEU A 12 -3.36 4.62 6.95
N LEU A 13 -4.34 3.72 6.83
CA LEU A 13 -4.80 3.21 5.54
C LEU A 13 -5.31 4.31 4.61
N VAL A 14 -6.01 5.32 5.13
CA VAL A 14 -6.47 6.47 4.33
C VAL A 14 -5.28 7.29 3.85
N THR A 15 -4.29 7.55 4.73
CA THR A 15 -3.06 8.24 4.34
C THR A 15 -2.31 7.49 3.25
N ILE A 16 -2.16 6.17 3.39
CA ILE A 16 -1.55 5.30 2.38
C ILE A 16 -2.27 5.45 1.04
N LEU A 17 -3.60 5.33 1.06
CA LEU A 17 -4.42 5.42 -0.15
C LEU A 17 -4.21 6.77 -0.86
N LEU A 18 -4.18 7.88 -0.12
CA LEU A 18 -3.90 9.21 -0.69
C LEU A 18 -2.49 9.30 -1.29
N VAL A 19 -1.47 8.82 -0.57
CA VAL A 19 -0.08 8.82 -1.06
C VAL A 19 0.05 8.00 -2.34
N PHE A 20 -0.52 6.80 -2.39
CA PHE A 20 -0.44 5.95 -3.58
C PHE A 20 -1.28 6.45 -4.75
N ILE A 21 -2.40 7.16 -4.52
CA ILE A 21 -3.10 7.89 -5.58
C ILE A 21 -2.20 8.96 -6.17
N ILE A 22 -1.54 9.77 -5.34
CA ILE A 22 -0.61 10.81 -5.80
C ILE A 22 0.53 10.18 -6.60
N LEU A 23 1.13 9.09 -6.11
CA LEU A 23 2.20 8.36 -6.80
C LEU A 23 1.75 7.75 -8.13
N THR A 24 0.51 7.26 -8.20
CA THR A 24 -0.09 6.75 -9.43
C THR A 24 -0.21 7.86 -10.47
N LEU A 25 -0.82 8.98 -10.09
CA LEU A 25 -1.03 10.12 -10.97
C LEU A 25 0.31 10.74 -11.41
N TRP A 26 1.25 10.90 -10.49
CA TRP A 26 2.57 11.44 -10.81
C TRP A 26 3.35 10.50 -11.74
N GLY A 27 3.36 9.20 -11.47
CA GLY A 27 3.99 8.21 -12.34
C GLY A 27 3.41 8.23 -13.75
N LEU A 28 2.08 8.33 -13.87
CA LEU A 28 1.38 8.46 -15.14
C LEU A 28 1.75 9.75 -15.89
N VAL A 29 1.78 10.89 -15.20
CA VAL A 29 2.18 12.18 -15.79
C VAL A 29 3.63 12.14 -16.28
N ASN A 30 4.56 11.56 -15.50
CA ASN A 30 5.95 11.41 -15.91
C ASN A 30 6.07 10.52 -17.17
N HIS A 31 5.28 9.45 -17.23
CA HIS A 31 5.22 8.57 -18.39
C HIS A 31 4.72 9.31 -19.64
N LEU A 32 3.61 10.06 -19.52
CA LEU A 32 3.07 10.87 -20.62
C LEU A 32 4.05 11.95 -21.10
N ARG A 33 4.85 12.51 -20.19
CA ARG A 33 5.90 13.50 -20.50
C ARG A 33 7.21 12.89 -20.98
N ARG A 34 7.35 11.56 -20.96
CA ARG A 34 8.60 10.83 -21.29
C ARG A 34 9.81 11.33 -20.47
N THR A 35 9.59 11.69 -19.20
CA THR A 35 10.63 12.20 -18.30
C THR A 35 11.07 11.12 -17.30
N PRO A 36 12.39 10.95 -17.03
CA PRO A 36 12.93 9.93 -16.12
C PRO A 36 12.49 10.14 -14.66
N PRO A 37 12.50 9.08 -13.80
CA PRO A 37 11.88 9.17 -12.48
C PRO A 37 12.72 10.13 -11.65
N SER A 38 12.11 11.22 -11.18
CA SER A 38 12.84 12.15 -10.35
C SER A 38 13.27 11.47 -9.04
N ARG A 39 14.40 11.90 -8.47
CA ARG A 39 14.81 11.43 -7.14
C ARG A 39 13.69 11.64 -6.11
N THR A 40 12.95 12.74 -6.21
CA THR A 40 11.80 13.03 -5.35
C THR A 40 10.70 11.98 -5.49
N TYR A 41 10.34 11.57 -6.70
CA TYR A 41 9.35 10.51 -6.91
C TYR A 41 9.77 9.20 -6.23
N MET A 42 11.03 8.81 -6.40
CA MET A 42 11.59 7.62 -5.75
C MET A 42 11.60 7.74 -4.22
N SER A 43 11.92 8.91 -3.67
CA SER A 43 11.85 9.15 -2.23
C SER A 43 10.43 9.02 -1.68
N VAL A 44 9.42 9.54 -2.40
CA VAL A 44 8.02 9.42 -1.98
C VAL A 44 7.53 7.97 -2.07
N LEU A 45 7.98 7.19 -3.08
CA LEU A 45 7.73 5.74 -3.14
C LEU A 45 8.25 5.02 -1.90
N ILE A 46 9.48 5.33 -1.48
CA ILE A 46 10.08 4.75 -0.26
C ILE A 46 9.26 5.13 0.98
N ILE A 47 8.81 6.38 1.08
CA ILE A 47 7.93 6.81 2.18
C ILE A 47 6.61 6.03 2.15
N GLY A 48 6.00 5.87 0.97
CA GLY A 48 4.78 5.07 0.79
C GLY A 48 4.97 3.62 1.25
N GLU A 49 6.09 3.01 0.91
CA GLU A 49 6.47 1.67 1.35
C GLU A 49 6.63 1.58 2.88
N LEU A 50 7.30 2.56 3.51
CA LEU A 50 7.43 2.60 4.98
C LEU A 50 6.06 2.74 5.68
N LEU A 51 5.12 3.49 5.09
CA LEU A 51 3.75 3.55 5.60
C LEU A 51 3.06 2.19 5.50
N MET A 52 3.23 1.46 4.39
CA MET A 52 2.71 0.10 4.21
C MET A 52 3.26 -0.88 5.24
N VAL A 53 4.58 -0.87 5.48
CA VAL A 53 5.21 -1.70 6.51
C VAL A 53 4.64 -1.37 7.89
N THR A 54 4.48 -0.08 8.20
CA THR A 54 3.89 0.37 9.47
C THR A 54 2.45 -0.14 9.62
N GLN A 55 1.63 -0.03 8.57
CA GLN A 55 0.26 -0.53 8.55
C GLN A 55 0.18 -2.04 8.78
N PHE A 56 1.09 -2.80 8.15
CA PHE A 56 1.20 -4.24 8.31
C PHE A 56 1.56 -4.62 9.75
N ILE A 57 2.56 -3.95 10.35
CA ILE A 57 2.95 -4.17 11.75
C ILE A 57 1.78 -3.92 12.69
N ILE A 58 1.05 -2.81 12.51
CA ILE A 58 -0.13 -2.52 13.34
C ILE A 58 -1.19 -3.61 13.18
N GLY A 59 -1.43 -4.09 11.95
CA GLY A 59 -2.37 -5.19 11.68
C GLY A 59 -1.97 -6.50 12.38
N VAL A 60 -0.68 -6.85 12.35
CA VAL A 60 -0.14 -8.02 13.06
C VAL A 60 -0.30 -7.87 14.58
N LEU A 61 -0.04 -6.68 15.14
CA LEU A 61 -0.27 -6.41 16.56
C LEU A 61 -1.75 -6.56 16.93
N LEU A 62 -2.67 -6.08 16.10
CA LEU A 62 -4.11 -6.26 16.33
C LEU A 62 -4.52 -7.74 16.32
N LEU A 63 -3.96 -8.52 15.39
CA LEU A 63 -4.19 -9.96 15.29
C LEU A 63 -3.76 -10.70 16.58
N PHE A 64 -2.56 -10.42 17.09
CA PHE A 64 -2.07 -11.01 18.34
C PHE A 64 -2.85 -10.57 19.58
N ASN A 65 -3.54 -9.43 19.52
CA ASN A 65 -4.44 -8.96 20.58
C ASN A 65 -5.89 -9.46 20.40
N GLY A 66 -6.12 -10.47 19.56
CA GLY A 66 -7.44 -11.10 19.37
C GLY A 66 -8.42 -10.28 18.53
N ARG A 67 -7.97 -9.23 17.84
CA ARG A 67 -8.80 -8.47 16.89
C ARG A 67 -8.61 -9.02 15.48
N GLN A 68 -9.62 -9.72 15.00
CA GLN A 68 -9.60 -10.36 13.68
C GLN A 68 -10.45 -9.59 12.67
N ALA A 69 -9.96 -9.57 11.44
CA ALA A 69 -10.71 -9.07 10.29
C ALA A 69 -11.82 -10.07 9.91
N TYR A 70 -12.92 -9.56 9.32
CA TYR A 70 -14.05 -10.38 8.87
C TYR A 70 -13.63 -11.51 7.92
N LEU A 71 -12.76 -11.20 6.94
CA LEU A 71 -12.18 -12.19 6.03
C LEU A 71 -10.66 -12.27 6.24
N LEU A 72 -10.25 -12.81 7.39
CA LEU A 72 -8.86 -12.84 7.85
C LEU A 72 -7.86 -13.31 6.77
N GLY A 73 -8.15 -14.41 6.07
CA GLY A 73 -7.26 -14.94 5.04
C GLY A 73 -7.00 -13.95 3.89
N LEU A 74 -8.06 -13.32 3.38
CA LEU A 74 -7.92 -12.31 2.32
C LEU A 74 -7.26 -11.03 2.84
N HIS A 75 -7.57 -10.62 4.06
CA HIS A 75 -6.96 -9.43 4.67
C HIS A 75 -5.43 -9.59 4.85
N ILE A 76 -4.98 -10.75 5.31
CA ILE A 76 -3.55 -11.08 5.42
C ILE A 76 -2.89 -11.11 4.04
N LEU A 77 -3.53 -11.77 3.05
CA LEU A 77 -3.00 -11.82 1.68
C LEU A 77 -2.82 -10.42 1.10
N TYR A 78 -3.83 -9.55 1.23
CA TYR A 78 -3.76 -8.17 0.76
C TYR A 78 -2.68 -7.36 1.47
N GLY A 79 -2.58 -7.47 2.79
CA GLY A 79 -1.51 -6.82 3.55
C GLY A 79 -0.12 -7.26 3.10
N PHE A 80 0.07 -8.56 2.91
CA PHE A 80 1.34 -9.13 2.45
C PHE A 80 1.70 -8.65 1.04
N VAL A 81 0.79 -8.82 0.08
CA VAL A 81 1.03 -8.42 -1.32
C VAL A 81 1.36 -6.94 -1.42
N ALA A 82 0.66 -6.09 -0.66
CA ALA A 82 0.84 -4.66 -0.76
C ALA A 82 2.17 -4.17 -0.16
N VAL A 83 2.74 -4.86 0.86
CA VAL A 83 4.10 -4.60 1.36
C VAL A 83 5.17 -5.06 0.37
N PHE A 84 4.99 -6.21 -0.29
CA PHE A 84 6.04 -6.74 -1.15
C PHE A 84 5.99 -6.22 -2.60
N ALA A 85 4.91 -5.55 -3.01
CA ALA A 85 4.71 -5.10 -4.38
C ALA A 85 5.80 -4.12 -4.86
N ILE A 86 6.07 -3.03 -4.13
CA ILE A 86 7.10 -2.04 -4.52
C ILE A 86 8.51 -2.63 -4.46
N PRO A 87 8.94 -3.32 -3.38
CA PRO A 87 10.25 -3.97 -3.35
C PRO A 87 10.45 -4.97 -4.49
N ALA A 88 9.45 -5.80 -4.80
CA ALA A 88 9.52 -6.76 -5.89
C ALA A 88 9.71 -6.05 -7.24
N VAL A 89 8.98 -4.96 -7.49
CA VAL A 89 9.10 -4.17 -8.70
C VAL A 89 10.45 -3.46 -8.78
N TYR A 90 10.95 -2.92 -7.67
CA TYR A 90 12.29 -2.32 -7.62
C TYR A 90 13.37 -3.34 -7.99
N LEU A 91 13.32 -4.55 -7.42
CA LEU A 91 14.26 -5.62 -7.76
C LEU A 91 14.13 -6.07 -9.22
N TYR A 92 12.91 -6.07 -9.77
CA TYR A 92 12.66 -6.42 -11.17
C TYR A 92 13.19 -5.36 -12.14
N VAL A 93 13.10 -4.08 -11.78
CA VAL A 93 13.39 -2.96 -12.67
C VAL A 93 14.85 -2.48 -12.54
N ARG A 94 15.47 -2.52 -11.35
CA ARG A 94 16.80 -1.91 -11.10
C ARG A 94 17.92 -2.39 -12.03
N ASP A 95 17.83 -3.62 -12.52
CA ASP A 95 18.85 -4.25 -13.36
C ASP A 95 18.55 -4.08 -14.88
N ARG A 96 17.48 -3.32 -15.22
CA ARG A 96 17.02 -3.09 -16.58
C ARG A 96 16.98 -1.59 -16.86
N SER A 97 17.80 -1.10 -17.80
CA SER A 97 17.72 0.27 -18.29
C SER A 97 16.61 0.38 -19.35
N ARG A 98 15.35 0.56 -18.95
CA ARG A 98 14.24 0.75 -19.91
C ARG A 98 13.46 2.02 -19.64
N ASP A 99 13.03 2.67 -20.71
CA ASP A 99 12.18 3.87 -20.68
C ASP A 99 10.77 3.63 -20.07
N TRP A 100 10.43 2.36 -19.76
CA TRP A 100 9.11 1.94 -19.26
C TRP A 100 9.01 1.83 -17.75
N ASP A 101 10.09 2.07 -17.02
CA ASP A 101 10.17 1.87 -15.57
C ASP A 101 9.09 2.67 -14.81
N HIS A 102 8.73 3.84 -15.35
CA HIS A 102 7.66 4.71 -14.88
C HIS A 102 6.28 4.08 -14.83
N LEU A 103 5.93 3.41 -15.94
CA LEU A 103 4.62 2.85 -16.11
C LEU A 103 4.46 1.67 -15.15
N ILE A 104 5.54 0.93 -14.91
CA ILE A 104 5.56 -0.18 -13.96
C ILE A 104 5.33 0.35 -12.53
N TYR A 105 6.05 1.38 -12.08
CA TYR A 105 5.80 1.97 -10.75
C TYR A 105 4.41 2.60 -10.62
N ALA A 106 3.91 3.26 -11.67
CA ALA A 106 2.56 3.83 -11.67
C ALA A 106 1.47 2.77 -11.58
N ILE A 107 1.57 1.70 -12.38
CA ILE A 107 0.64 0.56 -12.36
C ILE A 107 0.70 -0.13 -11.01
N THR A 108 1.90 -0.32 -10.46
CA THR A 108 2.06 -0.96 -9.14
C THR A 108 1.44 -0.10 -8.03
N SER A 109 1.61 1.22 -8.10
CA SER A 109 0.96 2.15 -7.17
C SER A 109 -0.56 2.11 -7.30
N ALA A 110 -1.09 2.02 -8.52
CA ALA A 110 -2.53 1.89 -8.77
C ALA A 110 -3.07 0.56 -8.25
N PHE A 111 -2.31 -0.52 -8.43
CA PHE A 111 -2.62 -1.84 -7.92
C PHE A 111 -2.68 -1.85 -6.39
N ILE A 112 -1.73 -1.21 -5.71
CA ILE A 112 -1.74 -1.03 -4.25
C ILE A 112 -2.98 -0.24 -3.80
N CYS A 113 -3.40 0.81 -4.53
CA CYS A 113 -4.66 1.50 -4.25
C CYS A 113 -5.86 0.55 -4.30
N GLY A 114 -5.93 -0.28 -5.35
CA GLY A 114 -6.99 -1.29 -5.49
C GLY A 114 -7.01 -2.29 -4.34
N ILE A 115 -5.84 -2.78 -3.92
CA ILE A 115 -5.70 -3.65 -2.75
C ILE A 115 -6.14 -2.94 -1.48
N ALA A 116 -5.73 -1.69 -1.26
CA ALA A 116 -6.11 -0.92 -0.07
C ALA A 116 -7.62 -0.75 0.04
N ILE A 117 -8.32 -0.51 -1.08
CA ILE A 117 -9.79 -0.44 -1.13
C ILE A 117 -10.41 -1.80 -0.78
N ARG A 118 -9.92 -2.90 -1.38
CA ARG A 118 -10.41 -4.25 -1.06
C ARG A 118 -10.11 -4.64 0.40
N ALA A 119 -9.00 -4.18 0.96
CA ALA A 119 -8.64 -4.38 2.36
C ALA A 119 -9.59 -3.66 3.33
N LEU A 120 -10.22 -2.55 2.93
CA LEU A 120 -11.29 -1.90 3.72
C LEU A 120 -12.53 -2.78 3.81
N GLU A 121 -12.85 -3.52 2.76
CA GLU A 121 -14.02 -4.40 2.73
C GLU A 121 -13.78 -5.67 3.54
N THR A 122 -12.60 -6.29 3.40
CA THR A 122 -12.25 -7.53 4.11
C THR A 122 -11.79 -7.31 5.56
N GLY A 123 -11.28 -6.11 5.86
CA GLY A 123 -10.73 -5.70 7.15
C GLY A 123 -11.75 -5.17 8.16
N ARG A 124 -13.04 -5.10 7.78
CA ARG A 124 -14.10 -4.73 8.74
C ARG A 124 -14.08 -5.69 9.91
N ILE A 125 -14.15 -5.15 11.13
CA ILE A 125 -14.42 -5.96 12.31
C ILE A 125 -15.93 -6.20 12.29
N PRO A 126 -16.41 -7.46 12.31
CA PRO A 126 -17.84 -7.72 12.35
C PRO A 126 -18.46 -7.01 13.55
N THR A 127 -19.35 -6.05 13.29
CA THR A 127 -20.24 -5.50 14.30
C THR A 127 -21.26 -6.57 14.60
N LEU A 128 -21.23 -7.09 15.82
CA LEU A 128 -22.36 -7.84 16.36
C LEU A 128 -23.51 -6.84 16.53
N GLU A 129 -24.28 -6.61 15.48
CA GLU A 129 -25.68 -6.21 15.68
C GLU A 129 -26.47 -7.51 15.88
N PRO A 130 -27.31 -7.59 16.93
CA PRO A 130 -28.17 -8.73 17.20
C PRO A 130 -29.25 -8.95 16.13
#